data_AF-A0A4U3MLY6-F1
#
_entry.id   AF-A0A4U3MLY6-F1
#
_cell.length_a   1.000
_cell.length_b   1.000
_cell.length_c   1.000
_cell.angle_alpha   90.00
_cell.angle_beta   90.00
_cell.angle_gamma   90.00
#
_symmetry.space_group_name_H-M   'P 1'
#
loop_
_entity.id
_entity.type
_entity.pdbx_description
1 polymer ?
#
loop_
_entity_poly.entity_id
_entity_poly.type
_entity_poly.pdbx_seq_one_letter_code
_entity_poly.pdbx_strand_id
1 'polypeptide(L)'
;MTAREDEVRDLLTLTGTTWIDGETVVPGVPGVWSPTGGGVELKAGLDDGLTIDGEPVTGPVVITPDVTALFHGRVRIQLVIRDGRPAIRTWDPDAPTLRAFTGIESFAHDPAWVRPAVFRPYGETRPETVPTADGRDRDLLLVGEVVIDLPGGSRTLAVTEAPGGLSAQFGDLTNGEETFRFRTLPLPAPGPDGTLEADFNKAHLPPCALTDHFLCFFPPPGNRLDVKVTAGEKRIV
;
A
#
# COMPACT_ATOMS: atom_id res chain seq x y z
N MET A 1 11.91 18.16 -1.82
CA MET A 1 11.16 16.98 -1.37
C MET A 1 11.53 15.84 -2.28
N THR A 2 11.79 14.67 -1.72
CA THR A 2 12.07 13.46 -2.52
C THR A 2 10.76 12.87 -3.04
N ALA A 3 10.81 12.07 -4.11
CA ALA A 3 9.61 11.39 -4.63
C ALA A 3 8.91 10.51 -3.56
N ARG A 4 9.69 9.99 -2.60
CA ARG A 4 9.18 9.21 -1.47
C ARG A 4 8.42 10.08 -0.46
N GLU A 5 8.89 11.28 -0.16
CA GLU A 5 8.19 12.19 0.75
C GLU A 5 6.84 12.64 0.18
N ASP A 6 6.78 12.89 -1.14
CA ASP A 6 5.53 13.28 -1.80
C ASP A 6 4.52 12.12 -1.80
N GLU A 7 4.97 10.89 -2.09
CA GLU A 7 4.16 9.67 -1.99
C GLU A 7 3.60 9.47 -0.56
N VAL A 8 4.46 9.62 0.44
CA VAL A 8 4.08 9.48 1.86
C VAL A 8 3.05 10.52 2.24
N ARG A 9 3.26 11.78 1.85
CA ARG A 9 2.32 12.88 2.14
C ARG A 9 0.96 12.67 1.47
N ASP A 10 0.93 12.19 0.23
CA ASP A 10 -0.32 11.83 -0.44
C ASP A 10 -1.06 10.72 0.32
N LEU A 11 -0.36 9.62 0.66
CA LEU A 11 -0.93 8.51 1.42
C LEU A 11 -1.46 8.92 2.79
N LEU A 12 -0.82 9.89 3.45
CA LEU A 12 -1.28 10.42 4.73
C LEU A 12 -2.58 11.23 4.63
N THR A 13 -2.98 11.66 3.44
CA THR A 13 -4.30 12.27 3.22
C THR A 13 -5.42 11.25 3.10
N LEU A 14 -5.11 9.95 2.91
CA LEU A 14 -6.14 8.91 2.88
C LEU A 14 -6.76 8.71 4.27
N THR A 15 -8.01 9.13 4.42
CA THR A 15 -8.77 9.12 5.68
C THR A 15 -9.88 8.09 5.74
N GLY A 16 -10.13 7.35 4.65
CA GLY A 16 -11.21 6.38 4.64
C GLY A 16 -11.13 5.42 3.47
N THR A 17 -11.55 4.18 3.74
CA THR A 17 -11.87 3.15 2.74
C THR A 17 -13.12 2.43 3.24
N THR A 18 -14.25 2.66 2.58
CA THR A 18 -15.55 2.09 2.95
C THR A 18 -16.04 1.16 1.85
N TRP A 19 -16.18 -0.13 2.15
CA TRP A 19 -16.73 -1.12 1.23
C TRP A 19 -18.24 -0.93 1.05
N ILE A 20 -18.73 -1.03 -0.19
CA ILE A 20 -20.13 -0.79 -0.54
C ILE A 20 -20.78 -2.13 -0.88
N ASP A 21 -21.34 -2.81 0.14
CA ASP A 21 -21.97 -4.14 0.01
C ASP A 21 -23.51 -4.08 -0.13
N GLY A 22 -24.07 -2.87 -0.09
CA GLY A 22 -25.49 -2.55 -0.15
C GLY A 22 -25.67 -1.04 -0.02
N GLU A 23 -26.88 -0.58 0.33
CA GLU A 23 -27.07 0.84 0.68
C GLU A 23 -26.19 1.19 1.89
N THR A 24 -25.24 2.11 1.70
CA THR A 24 -24.16 2.39 2.65
C THR A 24 -24.01 3.91 2.81
N VAL A 25 -23.87 4.36 4.07
CA VAL A 25 -23.45 5.73 4.37
C VAL A 25 -21.94 5.73 4.59
N VAL A 26 -21.23 6.55 3.82
CA VAL A 26 -19.77 6.67 3.92
C VAL A 26 -19.44 7.74 4.97
N PRO A 27 -18.63 7.43 6.00
CA PRO A 27 -18.26 8.40 7.02
C PRO A 27 -17.63 9.68 6.41
N GLY A 28 -18.17 10.85 6.78
CA GLY A 28 -17.66 12.15 6.32
C GLY A 28 -18.02 12.54 4.89
N VAL A 29 -18.77 11.69 4.17
CA VAL A 29 -19.21 11.93 2.80
C VAL A 29 -20.74 11.85 2.74
N PRO A 30 -21.42 12.88 2.21
CA PRO A 30 -22.88 12.88 2.14
C PRO A 30 -23.43 11.90 1.10
N GLY A 31 -24.75 11.70 1.16
CA GLY A 31 -25.48 10.77 0.30
C GLY A 31 -25.47 9.31 0.75
N VAL A 32 -26.24 8.50 0.04
CA VAL A 32 -26.31 7.04 0.22
C VAL A 32 -25.73 6.37 -1.03
N TRP A 33 -24.85 5.39 -0.79
CA TRP A 33 -24.03 4.75 -1.79
C TRP A 33 -24.46 3.29 -1.94
N SER A 34 -24.77 2.85 -3.15
CA SER A 34 -25.28 1.49 -3.42
C SER A 34 -24.54 0.85 -4.59
N PRO A 35 -24.16 -0.44 -4.51
CA PRO A 35 -23.43 -1.08 -5.60
C PRO A 35 -24.32 -1.16 -6.85
N THR A 36 -23.75 -0.91 -8.03
CA THR A 36 -24.40 -1.10 -9.32
C THR A 36 -23.45 -1.76 -10.32
N GLY A 37 -23.93 -2.13 -11.50
CA GLY A 37 -23.11 -2.78 -12.53
C GLY A 37 -21.93 -1.90 -12.96
N GLY A 38 -20.72 -2.24 -12.50
CA GLY A 38 -19.48 -1.53 -12.84
C GLY A 38 -19.19 -0.26 -12.04
N GLY A 39 -19.99 0.05 -11.01
CA GLY A 39 -19.86 1.30 -10.25
C GLY A 39 -20.63 1.31 -8.92
N VAL A 40 -20.92 2.53 -8.45
CA VAL A 40 -21.76 2.79 -7.27
C VAL A 40 -22.78 3.87 -7.62
N GLU A 41 -24.06 3.61 -7.40
CA GLU A 41 -25.09 4.65 -7.43
C GLU A 41 -24.97 5.50 -6.17
N LEU A 42 -24.83 6.81 -6.36
CA LEU A 42 -24.86 7.83 -5.33
C LEU A 42 -26.22 8.51 -5.35
N LYS A 43 -26.99 8.36 -4.28
CA LYS A 43 -28.20 9.14 -4.02
C LYS A 43 -27.82 10.36 -3.17
N ALA A 44 -27.65 11.50 -3.81
CA ALA A 44 -27.38 12.80 -3.20
C ALA A 44 -28.14 13.91 -3.97
N GLY A 45 -28.30 15.07 -3.34
CA GLY A 45 -28.93 16.25 -3.92
C GLY A 45 -28.04 17.49 -3.83
N LEU A 46 -28.52 18.61 -4.38
CA LEU A 46 -27.78 19.88 -4.43
C LEU A 46 -27.27 20.34 -3.05
N ASP A 47 -28.09 20.15 -2.01
CA ASP A 47 -27.78 20.58 -0.64
C ASP A 47 -26.66 19.75 0.03
N ASP A 48 -26.27 18.61 -0.57
CA ASP A 48 -25.17 17.77 -0.09
C ASP A 48 -23.78 18.34 -0.46
N GLY A 49 -23.71 19.34 -1.35
CA GLY A 49 -22.45 20.05 -1.66
C GLY A 49 -21.38 19.19 -2.35
N LEU A 50 -21.78 18.10 -3.01
CA LEU A 50 -20.90 17.26 -3.83
C LEU A 50 -20.69 17.89 -5.21
N THR A 51 -19.48 17.76 -5.74
CA THR A 51 -19.16 18.20 -7.11
C THR A 51 -18.47 17.10 -7.90
N ILE A 52 -18.80 16.95 -9.18
CA ILE A 52 -18.10 16.11 -10.16
C ILE A 52 -17.59 17.02 -11.27
N ASP A 53 -16.28 17.01 -11.51
CA ASP A 53 -15.63 17.89 -12.50
C ASP A 53 -15.93 19.39 -12.25
N GLY A 54 -16.17 19.76 -10.99
CA GLY A 54 -16.55 21.11 -10.56
C GLY A 54 -18.04 21.42 -10.65
N GLU A 55 -18.85 20.56 -11.26
CA GLU A 55 -20.30 20.74 -11.39
C GLU A 55 -21.05 20.12 -10.19
N PRO A 56 -22.06 20.80 -9.61
CA PRO A 56 -22.83 20.26 -8.49
C PRO A 56 -23.59 18.99 -8.83
N VAL A 57 -23.57 18.01 -7.92
CA VAL A 57 -24.46 16.85 -7.98
C VAL A 57 -25.85 17.26 -7.53
N THR A 58 -26.83 17.17 -8.43
CA THR A 58 -28.21 17.65 -8.18
C THR A 58 -29.23 16.53 -7.99
N GLY A 59 -28.81 15.28 -8.13
CA GLY A 59 -29.67 14.09 -8.01
C GLY A 59 -28.87 12.80 -8.12
N PRO A 60 -29.54 11.64 -8.17
CA PRO A 60 -28.88 10.35 -8.27
C PRO A 60 -27.94 10.24 -9.47
N VAL A 61 -26.73 9.74 -9.25
CA VAL A 61 -25.69 9.58 -10.27
C VAL A 61 -24.92 8.28 -10.08
N VAL A 62 -24.47 7.67 -11.17
CA VAL A 62 -23.57 6.50 -11.10
C VAL A 62 -22.13 6.98 -11.13
N ILE A 63 -21.38 6.61 -10.10
CA ILE A 63 -19.93 6.83 -10.01
C ILE A 63 -19.23 5.57 -10.49
N THR A 64 -18.31 5.75 -11.45
CA THR A 64 -17.46 4.70 -12.02
C THR A 64 -15.98 4.97 -11.65
N PRO A 65 -15.09 3.97 -11.76
CA PRO A 65 -13.68 4.13 -11.35
C PRO A 65 -12.89 5.22 -12.11
N ASP A 66 -13.35 5.63 -13.29
CA ASP A 66 -12.77 6.70 -14.10
C ASP A 66 -13.17 8.11 -13.63
N VAL A 67 -14.18 8.23 -12.76
CA VAL A 67 -14.52 9.50 -12.10
C VAL A 67 -13.43 9.82 -11.07
N THR A 68 -12.56 10.76 -11.42
CA THR A 68 -11.41 11.14 -10.58
C THR A 68 -11.58 12.48 -9.87
N ALA A 69 -12.49 13.33 -10.34
CA ALA A 69 -12.72 14.68 -9.82
C ALA A 69 -14.06 14.80 -9.05
N LEU A 70 -14.34 13.82 -8.19
CA LEU A 70 -15.46 13.86 -7.26
C LEU A 70 -14.99 14.39 -5.90
N PHE A 71 -15.68 15.43 -5.39
CA PHE A 71 -15.29 16.12 -4.17
C PHE A 71 -16.47 16.47 -3.26
N HIS A 72 -16.20 16.53 -1.96
CA HIS A 72 -17.01 17.20 -0.95
C HIS A 72 -16.14 18.27 -0.29
N GLY A 73 -16.34 19.54 -0.67
CA GLY A 73 -15.41 20.61 -0.30
C GLY A 73 -13.99 20.32 -0.80
N ARG A 74 -13.03 20.14 0.12
CA ARG A 74 -11.65 19.77 -0.21
C ARG A 74 -11.36 18.27 -0.16
N VAL A 75 -12.31 17.47 0.32
CA VAL A 75 -12.14 16.01 0.43
C VAL A 75 -12.37 15.40 -0.95
N ARG A 76 -11.34 14.75 -1.50
CA ARG A 76 -11.45 13.98 -2.75
C ARG A 76 -12.04 12.62 -2.45
N ILE A 77 -13.02 12.22 -3.24
CA ILE A 77 -13.71 10.93 -3.12
C ILE A 77 -13.38 10.12 -4.37
N GLN A 78 -13.02 8.86 -4.19
CA GLN A 78 -12.63 7.99 -5.28
C GLN A 78 -13.29 6.63 -5.13
N LEU A 79 -13.94 6.16 -6.20
CA LEU A 79 -14.35 4.77 -6.29
C LEU A 79 -13.16 3.91 -6.71
N VAL A 80 -12.95 2.80 -5.99
CA VAL A 80 -12.07 1.71 -6.42
C VAL A 80 -12.87 0.41 -6.48
N ILE A 81 -12.54 -0.46 -7.44
CA ILE A 81 -13.06 -1.83 -7.48
C ILE A 81 -11.91 -2.77 -7.17
N ARG A 82 -12.09 -3.64 -6.17
CA ARG A 82 -11.11 -4.63 -5.70
C ARG A 82 -11.83 -5.96 -5.56
N ASP A 83 -11.34 -7.00 -6.23
CA ASP A 83 -11.94 -8.34 -6.23
C ASP A 83 -13.44 -8.31 -6.61
N GLY A 84 -13.77 -7.47 -7.60
CA GLY A 84 -15.16 -7.26 -8.05
C GLY A 84 -16.05 -6.46 -7.09
N ARG A 85 -15.52 -5.96 -5.98
CA ARG A 85 -16.27 -5.22 -4.97
C ARG A 85 -15.93 -3.73 -4.98
N PRO A 86 -16.93 -2.83 -4.98
CA PRO A 86 -16.70 -1.40 -4.90
C PRO A 86 -16.33 -0.97 -3.47
N ALA A 87 -15.41 -0.02 -3.37
CA ALA A 87 -15.11 0.71 -2.15
C ALA A 87 -14.91 2.20 -2.44
N ILE A 88 -15.43 3.05 -1.56
CA ILE A 88 -15.23 4.50 -1.62
C ILE A 88 -14.03 4.86 -0.74
N ARG A 89 -13.04 5.53 -1.33
CA ARG A 89 -11.88 6.10 -0.65
C ARG A 89 -12.06 7.61 -0.49
N THR A 90 -11.70 8.12 0.67
CA THR A 90 -11.69 9.56 0.96
C THR A 90 -10.28 10.05 1.23
N TRP A 91 -9.92 11.15 0.58
CA TRP A 91 -8.61 11.78 0.73
C TRP A 91 -8.83 13.22 1.19
N ASP A 92 -8.42 13.52 2.42
CA ASP A 92 -8.57 14.81 3.07
C ASP A 92 -7.21 15.52 3.16
N PRO A 93 -6.99 16.65 2.45
CA PRO A 93 -5.75 17.40 2.56
C PRO A 93 -5.53 18.00 3.96
N ASP A 94 -6.57 18.06 4.78
CA ASP A 94 -6.53 18.49 6.17
C ASP A 94 -6.59 17.28 7.13
N ALA A 95 -6.12 16.10 6.72
CA ALA A 95 -6.11 14.90 7.57
C ALA A 95 -5.25 15.10 8.85
N PRO A 96 -5.70 14.63 10.02
CA PRO A 96 -4.91 14.66 11.25
C PRO A 96 -3.56 13.93 11.13
N THR A 97 -3.54 12.81 10.41
CA THR A 97 -2.34 12.02 10.08
C THR A 97 -1.30 12.84 9.34
N LEU A 98 -1.71 13.60 8.32
CA LEU A 98 -0.80 14.49 7.59
C LEU A 98 -0.31 15.66 8.45
N ARG A 99 -1.18 16.26 9.27
CA ARG A 99 -0.79 17.36 10.17
C ARG A 99 0.18 16.92 11.27
N ALA A 100 0.04 15.70 11.76
CA ALA A 100 0.91 15.13 12.78
C ALA A 100 2.26 14.67 12.22
N PHE A 101 2.34 14.42 10.91
CA PHE A 101 3.55 13.93 10.25
C PHE A 101 4.65 15.00 10.19
N THR A 102 5.76 14.71 10.85
CA THR A 102 6.98 15.51 10.83
C THR A 102 8.11 14.85 10.06
N GLY A 103 8.07 13.52 9.89
CA GLY A 103 9.00 12.80 9.02
C GLY A 103 8.94 11.28 9.16
N ILE A 104 9.91 10.61 8.53
CA ILE A 104 10.16 9.18 8.71
C ILE A 104 11.48 9.01 9.44
N GLU A 105 11.45 8.34 10.59
CA GLU A 105 12.67 7.92 11.28
C GLU A 105 13.28 6.74 10.51
N SER A 106 14.59 6.80 10.24
CA SER A 106 15.34 5.75 9.54
C SER A 106 16.61 5.41 10.29
N PHE A 107 17.11 4.20 10.10
CA PHE A 107 18.49 3.88 10.50
C PHE A 107 19.48 4.68 9.67
N ALA A 108 20.68 4.90 10.21
CA ALA A 108 21.78 5.45 9.42
C ALA A 108 22.11 4.49 8.27
N HIS A 109 22.48 5.06 7.12
CA HIS A 109 22.92 4.24 5.99
C HIS A 109 24.15 3.42 6.37
N ASP A 110 24.12 2.13 6.04
CA ASP A 110 25.20 1.20 6.31
C ASP A 110 25.44 0.30 5.07
N PRO A 111 26.61 0.42 4.42
CA PRO A 111 26.97 -0.39 3.25
C PRO A 111 26.98 -1.90 3.52
N ALA A 112 27.12 -2.35 4.77
CA ALA A 112 27.09 -3.77 5.12
C ALA A 112 25.70 -4.41 4.88
N TRP A 113 24.66 -3.58 4.75
CA TRP A 113 23.29 -3.95 4.42
C TRP A 113 22.98 -3.93 2.91
N VAL A 114 23.98 -3.69 2.08
CA VAL A 114 23.92 -3.99 0.64
C VAL A 114 24.46 -5.40 0.43
N ARG A 115 23.58 -6.34 0.08
CA ARG A 115 23.88 -7.78 0.11
C ARG A 115 23.80 -8.39 -1.29
N PRO A 116 24.76 -9.25 -1.68
CA PRO A 116 24.63 -10.01 -2.91
C PRO A 116 23.46 -10.97 -2.80
N ALA A 117 22.70 -11.08 -3.88
CA ALA A 117 21.54 -11.96 -3.94
C ALA A 117 21.36 -12.56 -5.34
N VAL A 118 20.59 -13.65 -5.39
CA VAL A 118 20.24 -14.35 -6.63
C VAL A 118 18.74 -14.59 -6.68
N PHE A 119 18.11 -14.08 -7.74
CA PHE A 119 16.73 -14.36 -8.06
C PHE A 119 16.59 -15.73 -8.74
N ARG A 120 15.64 -16.51 -8.24
CA ARG A 120 15.21 -17.81 -8.75
C ARG A 120 13.75 -17.71 -9.16
N PRO A 121 13.45 -17.51 -10.46
CA PRO A 121 12.08 -17.41 -10.93
C PRO A 121 11.37 -18.76 -10.75
N TYR A 122 10.07 -18.71 -10.48
CA TYR A 122 9.23 -19.91 -10.50
C TYR A 122 8.93 -20.42 -11.91
N GLY A 123 9.08 -19.56 -12.92
CA GLY A 123 8.69 -19.82 -14.31
C GLY A 123 7.22 -19.50 -14.61
N GLU A 124 6.41 -19.28 -13.58
CA GLU A 124 5.01 -18.88 -13.64
C GLU A 124 4.66 -18.02 -12.41
N THR A 125 3.54 -17.32 -12.47
CA THR A 125 3.00 -16.61 -11.31
C THR A 125 2.27 -17.60 -10.41
N ARG A 126 2.67 -17.68 -9.13
CA ARG A 126 2.07 -18.56 -8.12
C ARG A 126 1.27 -17.73 -7.12
N PRO A 127 -0.05 -17.97 -6.97
CA PRO A 127 -0.83 -17.34 -5.91
C PRO A 127 -0.44 -17.92 -4.55
N GLU A 128 -0.16 -17.05 -3.58
CA GLU A 128 0.01 -17.38 -2.17
C GLU A 128 -1.05 -16.62 -1.37
N THR A 129 -1.93 -17.34 -0.68
CA THR A 129 -2.98 -16.72 0.13
C THR A 129 -2.37 -16.12 1.40
N VAL A 130 -2.44 -14.79 1.52
CA VAL A 130 -1.91 -14.06 2.68
C VAL A 130 -3.00 -13.17 3.31
N PRO A 131 -2.93 -12.93 4.63
CA PRO A 131 -3.75 -11.91 5.26
C PRO A 131 -3.48 -10.54 4.64
N THR A 132 -4.48 -9.67 4.68
CA THR A 132 -4.39 -8.28 4.26
C THR A 132 -4.90 -7.34 5.35
N ALA A 133 -4.56 -6.05 5.26
CA ALA A 133 -4.80 -5.07 6.32
C ALA A 133 -6.28 -4.88 6.71
N ASP A 134 -7.23 -5.22 5.82
CA ASP A 134 -8.67 -5.17 6.10
C ASP A 134 -9.21 -6.45 6.77
N GLY A 135 -8.33 -7.36 7.21
CA GLY A 135 -8.68 -8.58 7.92
C GLY A 135 -9.16 -9.72 7.04
N ARG A 136 -8.94 -9.65 5.72
CA ARG A 136 -9.28 -10.72 4.78
C ARG A 136 -8.04 -11.36 4.19
N ASP A 137 -8.19 -12.60 3.77
CA ASP A 137 -7.16 -13.32 3.03
C ASP A 137 -7.33 -13.09 1.53
N ARG A 138 -6.22 -12.85 0.84
CA ARG A 138 -6.18 -12.63 -0.61
C ARG A 138 -4.92 -13.25 -1.20
N ASP A 139 -4.99 -13.59 -2.48
CA ASP A 139 -3.85 -14.15 -3.20
C ASP A 139 -2.84 -13.05 -3.56
N LEU A 140 -1.63 -13.20 -3.02
CA LEU A 140 -0.45 -12.47 -3.43
C LEU A 140 0.23 -13.23 -4.58
N LEU A 141 0.45 -12.55 -5.69
CA LEU A 141 0.99 -13.15 -6.91
C LEU A 141 2.52 -13.15 -6.88
N LEU A 142 3.12 -14.27 -6.47
CA LEU A 142 4.56 -14.45 -6.36
C LEU A 142 5.16 -14.90 -7.71
N VAL A 143 6.35 -14.40 -8.04
CA VAL A 143 7.05 -14.69 -9.31
C VAL A 143 8.35 -15.50 -9.13
N GLY A 144 8.80 -15.63 -7.89
CA GLY A 144 10.01 -16.37 -7.55
C GLY A 144 10.49 -16.08 -6.14
N GLU A 145 11.76 -16.41 -5.93
CA GLU A 145 12.45 -16.24 -4.67
C GLU A 145 13.78 -15.51 -4.89
N VAL A 146 14.16 -14.67 -3.93
CA VAL A 146 15.49 -14.06 -3.89
C VAL A 146 16.25 -14.65 -2.72
N VAL A 147 17.36 -15.32 -3.02
CA VAL A 147 18.28 -15.87 -2.03
C VAL A 147 19.34 -14.81 -1.74
N ILE A 148 19.39 -14.36 -0.49
CA ILE A 148 20.23 -13.26 -0.02
C ILE A 148 21.26 -13.81 0.95
N ASP A 149 22.53 -13.47 0.75
CA ASP A 149 23.57 -13.77 1.73
C ASP A 149 23.51 -12.78 2.90
N LEU A 150 23.18 -13.25 4.10
CA LEU A 150 23.05 -12.44 5.32
C LEU A 150 23.99 -12.98 6.43
N PRO A 151 24.29 -12.19 7.48
CA PRO A 151 25.10 -12.66 8.60
C PRO A 151 24.56 -13.97 9.21
N GLY A 152 25.34 -15.05 9.18
CA GLY A 152 24.92 -16.36 9.66
C GLY A 152 24.29 -17.29 8.61
N GLY A 153 24.27 -16.90 7.32
CA GLY A 153 23.89 -17.78 6.21
C GLY A 153 22.91 -17.17 5.22
N SER A 154 22.60 -17.92 4.17
CA SER A 154 21.64 -17.49 3.15
C SER A 154 20.20 -17.59 3.63
N ARG A 155 19.40 -16.54 3.37
CA ARG A 155 17.96 -16.50 3.62
C ARG A 155 17.24 -16.27 2.31
N THR A 156 16.00 -16.69 2.24
CA THR A 156 15.18 -16.58 1.03
C THR A 156 13.98 -15.67 1.31
N LEU A 157 13.68 -14.76 0.39
CA LEU A 157 12.44 -14.01 0.37
C LEU A 157 11.67 -14.32 -0.91
N ALA A 158 10.42 -14.73 -0.77
CA ALA A 158 9.46 -14.76 -1.88
C ALA A 158 9.16 -13.33 -2.34
N VAL A 159 9.07 -13.13 -3.66
CA VAL A 159 8.95 -11.80 -4.27
C VAL A 159 7.79 -11.71 -5.24
N THR A 160 7.24 -10.50 -5.34
CA THR A 160 6.31 -10.11 -6.41
C THR A 160 7.04 -9.28 -7.47
N GLU A 161 6.45 -9.20 -8.65
CA GLU A 161 6.88 -8.22 -9.65
C GLU A 161 6.59 -6.79 -9.18
N ALA A 162 7.46 -5.85 -9.55
CA ALA A 162 7.28 -4.43 -9.28
C ALA A 162 7.82 -3.60 -10.45
N PRO A 163 7.38 -2.33 -10.64
CA PRO A 163 7.94 -1.47 -11.67
C PRO A 163 9.46 -1.34 -11.54
N GLY A 164 10.19 -1.78 -12.57
CA GLY A 164 11.66 -1.73 -12.58
C GLY A 164 12.38 -2.86 -11.84
N GLY A 165 11.66 -3.88 -11.36
CA GLY A 165 12.29 -5.04 -10.72
C GLY A 165 11.32 -5.90 -9.92
N LEU A 166 11.69 -6.17 -8.67
CA LEU A 166 11.00 -7.07 -7.76
C LEU A 166 10.71 -6.36 -6.43
N SER A 167 9.79 -6.91 -5.64
CA SER A 167 9.51 -6.40 -4.30
C SER A 167 9.32 -7.54 -3.32
N ALA A 168 9.90 -7.41 -2.13
CA ALA A 168 9.71 -8.34 -1.02
C ALA A 168 9.07 -7.61 0.17
N GLN A 169 7.91 -8.09 0.62
CA GLN A 169 7.39 -7.72 1.93
C GLN A 169 8.04 -8.65 2.94
N PHE A 170 8.75 -8.11 3.94
CA PHE A 170 9.50 -8.92 4.88
C PHE A 170 9.33 -8.43 6.32
N GLY A 171 9.35 -9.39 7.25
CA GLY A 171 9.55 -9.14 8.65
C GLY A 171 10.96 -9.52 9.10
N ASP A 172 11.41 -8.98 10.22
CA ASP A 172 12.70 -9.23 10.84
C ASP A 172 12.65 -9.00 12.36
N LEU A 173 13.75 -9.24 13.07
CA LEU A 173 13.79 -9.15 14.54
C LEU A 173 13.74 -7.70 15.08
N THR A 174 13.69 -6.68 14.24
CA THR A 174 13.48 -5.28 14.67
C THR A 174 11.99 -4.89 14.75
N ASN A 175 11.09 -5.67 14.16
CA ASN A 175 9.69 -5.29 14.04
C ASN A 175 8.98 -5.28 15.40
N GLY A 176 8.13 -4.28 15.63
CA GLY A 176 7.36 -4.10 16.87
C GLY A 176 8.13 -3.40 18.00
N GLU A 177 9.46 -3.34 17.92
CA GLU A 177 10.32 -2.65 18.89
C GLU A 177 11.00 -1.42 18.28
N GLU A 178 11.74 -1.64 17.20
CA GLU A 178 12.55 -0.61 16.54
C GLU A 178 11.88 -0.14 15.25
N THR A 179 11.21 -1.05 14.53
CA THR A 179 10.55 -0.78 13.25
C THR A 179 9.06 -1.17 13.27
N PHE A 180 8.31 -0.73 12.26
CA PHE A 180 6.94 -1.20 12.00
C PHE A 180 6.89 -2.73 11.83
N ARG A 181 5.69 -3.31 11.91
CA ARG A 181 5.43 -4.76 11.89
C ARG A 181 6.04 -5.54 10.71
N PHE A 182 6.32 -4.87 9.59
CA PHE A 182 7.06 -5.37 8.44
C PHE A 182 7.46 -4.20 7.52
N ARG A 183 8.32 -4.45 6.54
CA ARG A 183 8.77 -3.44 5.56
C ARG A 183 8.75 -3.98 4.15
N THR A 184 8.79 -3.08 3.19
CA THR A 184 8.93 -3.39 1.76
C THR A 184 10.38 -3.19 1.36
N LEU A 185 11.01 -4.25 0.84
CA LEU A 185 12.34 -4.21 0.23
C LEU A 185 12.18 -4.13 -1.30
N PRO A 186 12.43 -2.98 -1.93
CA PRO A 186 12.51 -2.90 -3.38
C PRO A 186 13.82 -3.55 -3.84
N LEU A 187 13.72 -4.37 -4.87
CA LEU A 187 14.84 -5.11 -5.46
C LEU A 187 14.93 -4.73 -6.95
N PRO A 188 16.12 -4.42 -7.47
CA PRO A 188 16.25 -4.08 -8.88
C PRO A 188 15.94 -5.30 -9.76
N ALA A 189 15.69 -5.06 -11.05
CA ALA A 189 15.62 -6.14 -12.02
C ALA A 189 16.92 -6.99 -11.98
N PRO A 190 16.80 -8.32 -11.93
CA PRO A 190 17.97 -9.21 -11.89
C PRO A 190 18.76 -9.14 -13.21
N GLY A 191 20.06 -9.37 -13.12
CA GLY A 191 20.93 -9.58 -14.28
C GLY A 191 20.61 -10.88 -15.03
N PRO A 192 21.28 -11.13 -16.18
CA PRO A 192 21.02 -12.30 -17.03
C PRO A 192 21.19 -13.65 -16.33
N ASP A 193 22.02 -13.71 -15.29
CA ASP A 193 22.29 -14.89 -14.46
C ASP A 193 21.46 -14.92 -13.16
N GLY A 194 20.50 -14.00 -13.01
CA GLY A 194 19.66 -13.86 -11.81
C GLY A 194 20.30 -13.02 -10.70
N THR A 195 21.54 -12.54 -10.86
CA THR A 195 22.21 -11.78 -9.80
C THR A 195 21.61 -10.39 -9.60
N LEU A 196 21.56 -9.93 -8.36
CA LEU A 196 21.13 -8.59 -7.99
C LEU A 196 21.72 -8.17 -6.63
N GLU A 197 21.60 -6.89 -6.30
CA GLU A 197 21.93 -6.38 -4.97
C GLU A 197 20.66 -6.13 -4.15
N ALA A 198 20.55 -6.80 -3.01
CA ALA A 198 19.53 -6.54 -2.02
C ALA A 198 20.01 -5.43 -1.07
N ASP A 199 19.58 -4.20 -1.33
CA ASP A 199 19.93 -3.02 -0.52
C ASP A 199 18.87 -2.75 0.54
N PHE A 200 19.09 -3.26 1.76
CA PHE A 200 18.16 -3.06 2.88
C PHE A 200 18.12 -1.60 3.36
N ASN A 201 19.04 -0.72 2.96
CA ASN A 201 18.92 0.71 3.23
C ASN A 201 17.73 1.34 2.50
N LYS A 202 17.22 0.68 1.44
CA LYS A 202 16.02 1.09 0.70
C LYS A 202 14.73 0.43 1.22
N ALA A 203 14.83 -0.40 2.26
CA ALA A 203 13.66 -0.95 2.92
C ALA A 203 12.82 0.21 3.48
N HIS A 204 11.55 0.25 3.12
CA HIS A 204 10.66 1.36 3.46
C HIS A 204 9.34 0.87 4.07
N LEU A 205 8.66 1.77 4.74
CA LEU A 205 7.37 1.56 5.36
C LEU A 205 6.32 1.26 4.28
N PRO A 206 5.54 0.18 4.44
CA PRO A 206 4.40 -0.07 3.56
C PRO A 206 3.33 1.01 3.78
N PRO A 207 2.43 1.27 2.82
CA PRO A 207 1.36 2.26 2.98
C PRO A 207 0.52 2.09 4.26
N CYS A 208 0.29 0.85 4.71
CA CYS A 208 -0.44 0.58 5.96
C CYS A 208 0.29 0.99 7.24
N ALA A 209 1.55 1.40 7.17
CA ALA A 209 2.26 2.05 8.28
C ALA A 209 1.94 3.55 8.37
N LEU A 210 1.39 4.13 7.30
CA LEU A 210 1.05 5.55 7.19
C LEU A 210 -0.43 5.79 7.45
N THR A 211 -1.29 4.87 7.01
CA THR A 211 -2.75 4.96 7.12
C THR A 211 -3.38 3.58 7.23
N ASP A 212 -4.34 3.42 8.14
CA ASP A 212 -5.11 2.17 8.29
C ASP A 212 -6.08 1.93 7.13
N HIS A 213 -6.26 2.91 6.25
CA HIS A 213 -7.22 2.85 5.15
C HIS A 213 -6.60 2.30 3.86
N PHE A 214 -5.31 2.00 3.83
CA PHE A 214 -4.68 1.38 2.67
C PHE A 214 -4.66 -0.15 2.79
N LEU A 215 -5.12 -0.84 1.75
CA LEU A 215 -5.07 -2.29 1.67
C LEU A 215 -3.64 -2.77 1.36
N CYS A 216 -2.93 -3.23 2.38
CA CYS A 216 -1.64 -3.90 2.22
C CYS A 216 -1.78 -5.42 2.39
N PHE A 217 -1.01 -6.16 1.61
CA PHE A 217 -0.72 -7.57 1.90
C PHE A 217 0.25 -7.64 3.08
N PHE A 218 0.16 -8.70 3.88
CA PHE A 218 1.18 -9.03 4.85
C PHE A 218 2.29 -9.84 4.18
N PRO A 219 3.51 -9.89 4.76
CA PRO A 219 4.58 -10.76 4.28
C PRO A 219 4.08 -12.20 4.13
N PRO A 220 4.35 -12.88 3.00
CA PRO A 220 3.98 -14.28 2.83
C PRO A 220 4.71 -15.17 3.85
N PRO A 221 4.20 -16.38 4.12
CA PRO A 221 4.90 -17.36 4.95
C PRO A 221 6.34 -17.55 4.46
N GLY A 222 7.30 -17.52 5.39
CA GLY A 222 8.73 -17.63 5.07
C GLY A 222 9.45 -16.29 4.87
N ASN A 223 8.75 -15.18 4.58
CA ASN A 223 9.36 -13.85 4.52
C ASN A 223 9.57 -13.22 5.91
N ARG A 224 10.08 -14.01 6.85
CA ARG A 224 10.46 -13.54 8.18
C ARG A 224 11.91 -13.91 8.44
N LEU A 225 12.76 -12.89 8.42
CA LEU A 225 14.19 -13.03 8.67
C LEU A 225 14.45 -13.24 10.17
N ASP A 226 15.40 -14.12 10.46
CA ASP A 226 15.86 -14.46 11.81
C ASP A 226 17.01 -13.55 12.30
N VAL A 227 17.18 -12.40 11.66
CA VAL A 227 18.21 -11.39 11.98
C VAL A 227 17.57 -10.04 12.25
N LYS A 228 18.25 -9.17 12.99
CA LYS A 228 17.87 -7.75 13.12
C LYS A 228 18.35 -6.99 11.90
N VAL A 229 17.44 -6.46 11.09
CA VAL A 229 17.78 -5.61 9.94
C VAL A 229 17.78 -4.15 10.37
N THR A 230 18.96 -3.64 10.73
CA THR A 230 19.20 -2.27 11.23
C THR A 230 19.52 -1.28 10.11
N ALA A 231 18.80 -1.36 8.99
CA ALA A 231 18.88 -0.46 7.84
C ALA A 231 17.47 -0.08 7.34
N GLY A 232 17.34 1.06 6.67
CA GLY A 232 16.08 1.53 6.08
C GLY A 232 15.15 2.27 7.05
N GLU A 233 13.91 2.50 6.61
CA GLU A 233 12.88 3.21 7.39
C GLU A 233 12.46 2.40 8.62
N LYS A 234 12.11 3.09 9.70
CA LYS A 234 11.67 2.53 10.99
C LYS A 234 10.19 2.73 11.23
N ARG A 235 9.75 3.99 11.29
CA ARG A 235 8.40 4.44 11.67
C ARG A 235 8.18 5.90 11.27
N ILE A 236 6.93 6.32 11.21
CA ILE A 236 6.58 7.74 11.10
C ILE A 236 6.75 8.45 12.44
N VAL A 237 7.06 9.75 12.39
CA VAL A 237 7.15 10.68 13.53
C VAL A 237 6.48 12.01 13.20
#